data_AF-A0A445JK59-F1
#
_entry.id   AF-A0A445JK59-F1
#
_cell.length_a   1.000
_cell.length_b   1.000
_cell.length_c   1.000
_cell.angle_alpha   90.00
_cell.angle_beta   90.00
_cell.angle_gamma   90.00
#
_symmetry.space_group_name_H-M   'P 1'
#
loop_
_entity.id
_entity.type
_entity.pdbx_description
1 polymer ?
#
loop_
_entity_poly.entity_id
_entity_poly.type
_entity_poly.pdbx_seq_one_letter_code
_entity_poly.pdbx_strand_id
1 'polypeptide(L)'
;MKLRSILLIVWALFALISHTYGEIRFCPKEMTLDGSCPLGTSGQSCFLEFLDRLGASAMPMNCSCKDDRTKNKRLCTCNVVCRT
;
A
#
# COMPACT_ATOMS: atom_id res chain seq x y z
N MET A 1 10.08 29.44 32.77
CA MET A 1 10.36 29.88 31.38
C MET A 1 10.79 28.73 30.45
N LYS A 2 11.77 27.89 30.85
CA LYS A 2 12.26 26.75 30.04
C LYS A 2 11.19 25.72 29.66
N LEU A 3 10.34 25.30 30.61
CA LEU A 3 9.29 24.29 30.39
C LEU A 3 8.22 24.74 29.37
N ARG A 4 7.80 26.00 29.45
CA ARG A 4 6.81 26.60 28.54
C ARG A 4 7.34 26.66 27.11
N SER A 5 8.62 27.00 26.95
CA SER A 5 9.24 27.03 25.62
C SER A 5 9.35 25.64 25.00
N ILE A 6 9.64 24.61 25.80
CA ILE A 6 9.72 23.22 25.33
C ILE A 6 8.34 22.74 24.85
N LEU A 7 7.29 22.99 25.65
CA LEU A 7 5.92 22.62 25.29
C LEU A 7 5.46 23.26 23.97
N LEU A 8 5.81 24.54 23.75
CA LEU A 8 5.48 25.23 22.50
C LEU A 8 6.19 24.62 21.28
N ILE A 9 7.45 24.21 21.43
CA ILE A 9 8.22 23.58 20.35
C ILE A 9 7.64 22.20 20.01
N VAL A 10 7.33 21.38 21.02
CA VAL A 10 6.70 20.06 20.80
C VAL A 10 5.36 20.21 20.09
N TRP A 11 4.56 21.20 20.48
CA TRP A 11 3.25 21.42 19.89
C TRP A 11 3.35 21.93 18.45
N ALA A 12 4.29 22.84 18.18
CA ALA A 12 4.58 23.31 16.82
C ALA A 12 5.02 22.15 15.90
N LEU A 13 5.93 21.29 16.39
CA LEU A 13 6.38 20.11 15.64
C LEU A 13 5.23 19.14 15.36
N PHE A 14 4.36 18.88 16.34
CA PHE A 14 3.21 18.02 16.15
C PHE A 14 2.24 18.57 15.09
N ALA A 15 1.92 19.86 15.15
CA ALA A 15 1.05 20.51 14.17
C ALA A 15 1.65 20.47 12.74
N LEU A 16 2.96 20.70 12.61
CA LEU A 16 3.68 20.59 11.34
C LEU A 16 3.63 19.16 10.79
N ILE A 17 3.89 18.16 11.63
CA ILE A 17 3.82 16.74 11.26
C ILE A 17 2.40 16.41 10.78
N SER A 18 1.36 16.73 11.56
CA SER A 18 -0.03 16.47 11.17
C SER A 18 -0.44 17.13 9.86
N HIS A 19 0.12 18.30 9.53
CA HIS A 19 -0.14 18.98 8.26
C HIS A 19 0.63 18.34 7.08
N THR A 20 1.81 17.77 7.32
CA THR A 20 2.60 17.09 6.28
C THR A 20 2.11 15.68 5.97
N TYR A 21 1.63 14.94 6.98
CA TYR A 21 1.04 13.61 6.80
C TYR A 21 -0.44 13.78 6.48
N GLY A 22 -0.75 14.07 5.22
CA GLY A 22 -2.13 14.03 4.71
C GLY A 22 -2.77 12.65 4.90
N GLU A 23 -4.09 12.55 4.77
CA GLU A 23 -4.80 11.27 4.89
C GLU A 23 -4.23 10.22 3.93
N ILE A 24 -3.93 9.03 4.46
CA ILE A 24 -3.48 7.91 3.65
C ILE A 24 -4.66 7.47 2.76
N ARG A 25 -4.53 7.71 1.46
CA ARG A 25 -5.51 7.27 0.46
C ARG A 25 -5.05 5.98 -0.17
N PHE A 26 -6.00 5.09 -0.42
CA PHE A 26 -5.74 3.82 -1.09
C PHE A 26 -6.36 3.82 -2.48
N CYS A 27 -5.55 3.45 -3.47
CA CYS A 27 -5.90 3.42 -4.88
C CYS A 27 -5.81 1.97 -5.39
N PRO A 28 -6.76 1.52 -6.22
CA PRO A 28 -6.65 0.24 -6.89
C PRO A 28 -5.45 0.26 -7.83
N LYS A 29 -4.65 -0.80 -7.79
CA LYS A 29 -3.52 -1.00 -8.68
C LYS A 29 -3.51 -2.43 -9.17
N GLU A 30 -3.24 -2.56 -10.46
CA GLU A 30 -3.24 -3.84 -11.17
C GLU A 30 -1.82 -4.21 -11.59
N MET A 31 -1.56 -5.52 -11.59
CA MET A 31 -0.32 -6.10 -12.09
C MET A 31 -0.60 -7.43 -12.77
N THR A 32 -0.18 -7.55 -14.03
CA THR A 32 -0.25 -8.81 -14.77
C THR A 32 1.02 -9.61 -14.52
N LEU A 33 0.85 -10.83 -14.04
CA LEU A 33 1.91 -11.77 -13.73
C LEU A 33 1.76 -13.03 -14.59
N ASP A 34 2.85 -13.73 -14.84
CA ASP A 34 2.81 -15.02 -15.51
C ASP A 34 2.26 -16.12 -14.58
N GLY A 35 1.68 -17.15 -15.19
CA GLY A 35 1.07 -18.29 -14.50
C GLY A 35 -0.38 -18.06 -14.09
N SER A 36 -0.93 -19.05 -13.36
CA SER A 36 -2.30 -19.05 -12.85
C SER A 36 -2.41 -18.63 -11.38
N CYS A 37 -3.60 -18.23 -10.97
CA CYS A 37 -3.90 -17.95 -9.58
C CYS A 37 -3.80 -19.23 -8.73
N PRO A 38 -3.00 -19.23 -7.63
CA PRO A 38 -2.89 -20.40 -6.79
C PRO A 38 -4.21 -20.67 -6.05
N LEU A 39 -4.61 -21.94 -5.98
CA LEU A 39 -5.84 -22.36 -5.30
C LEU A 39 -5.74 -22.04 -3.80
N GLY A 40 -6.81 -21.46 -3.24
CA GLY A 40 -6.93 -21.18 -1.80
C GLY A 40 -6.07 -20.04 -1.24
N THR A 41 -5.04 -19.56 -1.96
CA THR A 41 -4.09 -18.53 -1.48
C THR A 41 -3.87 -17.39 -2.47
N SER A 42 -4.76 -17.26 -3.46
CA SER A 42 -4.59 -16.36 -4.60
C SER A 42 -4.39 -14.89 -4.20
N GLY A 43 -5.20 -14.35 -3.28
CA GLY A 43 -5.04 -12.98 -2.76
C GLY A 43 -3.73 -12.77 -2.00
N GLN A 44 -3.30 -13.75 -1.19
CA GLN A 44 -2.03 -13.68 -0.46
C GLN A 44 -0.82 -13.70 -1.39
N SER A 45 -0.87 -14.50 -2.46
CA SER A 45 0.20 -14.51 -3.46
C SER A 45 0.35 -13.16 -4.16
N CYS A 46 -0.76 -12.48 -4.47
CA CYS A 46 -0.74 -11.13 -5.04
C CYS A 46 -0.22 -10.10 -4.04
N PHE A 47 -0.60 -10.21 -2.76
CA PHE A 47 -0.07 -9.36 -1.70
C PHE A 47 1.46 -9.41 -1.61
N LEU A 48 2.03 -10.62 -1.62
CA LEU A 48 3.48 -10.82 -1.56
C LEU A 48 4.20 -10.25 -2.80
N GLU A 49 3.65 -10.47 -4.00
CA GLU A 49 4.18 -9.89 -5.24
C GLU A 49 4.14 -8.36 -5.26
N PHE A 50 3.08 -7.77 -4.71
CA PHE A 50 2.99 -6.31 -4.56
C PHE A 50 4.02 -5.78 -3.57
N LEU A 51 4.23 -6.46 -2.44
CA LEU A 51 5.26 -6.10 -1.47
C LEU A 51 6.67 -6.18 -2.07
N ASP A 52 6.97 -7.27 -2.79
CA ASP A 52 8.27 -7.48 -3.43
C ASP A 52 8.59 -6.37 -4.46
N ARG A 53 7.60 -6.00 -5.28
CA ARG A 53 7.82 -5.05 -6.38
C ARG A 53 7.67 -3.58 -6.00
N LEU A 54 6.84 -3.25 -5.01
CA LEU A 54 6.54 -1.86 -4.63
C LEU A 54 7.14 -1.45 -3.29
N GLY A 55 7.61 -2.41 -2.48
CA GLY A 55 8.10 -2.19 -1.13
C GLY A 55 7.00 -2.06 -0.08
N ALA A 56 7.40 -2.14 1.20
CA ALA A 56 6.49 -2.10 2.34
C ALA A 56 5.66 -0.81 2.45
N SER A 57 6.19 0.32 1.94
CA SER A 57 5.49 1.61 1.92
C SER A 57 4.25 1.62 1.04
N ALA A 58 4.09 0.67 0.12
CA ALA A 58 2.89 0.57 -0.71
C ALA A 58 1.67 0.05 0.07
N MET A 59 1.88 -0.60 1.22
CA MET A 59 0.84 -1.17 2.09
C MET A 59 -0.32 -1.83 1.31
N PRO A 60 -0.03 -2.86 0.50
CA PRO A 60 -1.05 -3.51 -0.31
C PRO A 60 -2.12 -4.18 0.56
N MET A 61 -3.38 -4.03 0.19
CA MET A 61 -4.52 -4.64 0.88
C MET A 61 -5.65 -4.95 -0.10
N ASN A 62 -6.66 -5.72 0.36
CA ASN A 62 -7.79 -6.16 -0.45
C ASN A 62 -7.36 -6.79 -1.80
N CYS A 63 -6.31 -7.60 -1.75
CA CYS A 63 -5.73 -8.22 -2.92
C CYS A 63 -6.63 -9.33 -3.48
N SER A 64 -6.78 -9.33 -4.80
CA SER A 64 -7.51 -10.34 -5.56
C SER A 64 -6.66 -10.83 -6.73
N CYS A 65 -6.96 -12.05 -7.20
CA CYS A 65 -6.30 -12.67 -8.33
C CYS A 65 -7.36 -13.19 -9.29
N LYS A 66 -7.19 -12.92 -10.58
CA LYS A 66 -8.05 -13.42 -11.64
C LYS A 66 -7.20 -14.04 -12.75
N ASP A 67 -7.47 -15.30 -13.09
CA ASP A 67 -6.82 -15.95 -14.23
C ASP A 67 -7.22 -15.30 -15.56
N ASP A 68 -6.22 -15.00 -16.38
CA ASP A 68 -6.39 -14.80 -17.81
C ASP A 68 -6.30 -16.18 -18.49
N ARG A 69 -7.48 -16.76 -18.71
CA ARG A 69 -7.65 -18.11 -19.29
C ARG A 69 -7.04 -18.28 -20.67
N THR A 70 -6.64 -17.19 -21.35
CA THR A 70 -6.17 -17.24 -22.73
C THR A 70 -4.64 -17.23 -22.86
N LYS A 71 -3.90 -16.83 -21.81
CA LYS A 71 -2.48 -16.46 -21.95
C LYS A 71 -1.54 -17.05 -20.90
N ASN A 72 -1.98 -18.00 -20.08
CA ASN A 72 -1.22 -18.49 -18.91
C ASN A 72 -0.68 -17.32 -18.06
N LYS A 73 -1.57 -16.36 -17.81
CA LYS A 73 -1.31 -15.15 -17.05
C LYS A 73 -2.38 -14.97 -16.00
N ARG A 74 -2.07 -14.19 -14.98
CA ARG A 74 -3.00 -13.81 -13.92
C ARG A 74 -2.93 -12.31 -13.69
N LEU A 75 -4.09 -11.73 -13.45
CA LEU A 75 -4.24 -10.34 -13.04
C LEU A 75 -4.33 -10.30 -11.52
N CYS A 76 -3.39 -9.63 -10.88
CA CYS A 76 -3.45 -9.27 -9.48
C CYS A 76 -3.93 -7.84 -9.32
N THR A 77 -4.95 -7.63 -8.49
CA THR A 77 -5.46 -6.30 -8.16
C THR A 77 -5.42 -6.10 -6.65
N CYS A 78 -4.72 -5.09 -6.18
CA CYS A 78 -4.63 -4.72 -4.76
C CYS A 78 -4.89 -3.21 -4.62
N ASN A 79 -5.42 -2.80 -3.46
CA ASN A 79 -5.42 -1.40 -3.06
C ASN A 79 -4.07 -1.07 -2.42
N VAL A 80 -3.39 -0.05 -2.91
CA VAL A 80 -2.09 0.41 -2.38
C VAL A 80 -2.18 1.88 -2.00
N VAL A 81 -1.26 2.36 -1.16
CA VAL A 81 -1.12 3.80 -0.89
C VAL A 81 -0.92 4.52 -2.21
N CYS A 82 -1.79 5.49 -2.49
CA CYS A 82 -1.72 6.29 -3.70
C CYS A 82 -0.37 7.02 -3.74
N ARG A 83 0.35 6.94 -4.86
CA ARG A 83 1.47 7.86 -5.10
C ARG A 83 0.86 9.21 -5.50
N THR A 84 1.16 10.25 -4.74
CA THR A 84 0.83 11.64 -5.02
C THR A 84 1.47 12.12 -6.32
#